data_AF-A0A1F9YG46-F1
#
_entry.id   AF-A0A1F9YG46-F1
#
_cell.length_a   1.000
_cell.length_b   1.000
_cell.length_c   1.000
_cell.angle_alpha   90.00
_cell.angle_beta   90.00
_cell.angle_gamma   90.00
#
_symmetry.space_group_name_H-M   'P 1'
#
loop_
_entity.id
_entity.type
_entity.pdbx_description
1 polymer ?
#
loop_
_entity_poly.entity_id
_entity_poly.type
_entity_poly.pdbx_seq_one_letter_code
_entity_poly.pdbx_strand_id
1 'polypeptide(L)'
;MRFFTVLAALDTGSSFEGMGASREVLFAALAEPALFLGLATVAHQTGSLSLSGMIAAVGTETWSSAGPALGLVAAALGVVLLAENSRIPIDDPETHLELTMIHEVMVLDHGGPDLAFVLFGAALKLWVLSALLAGLVIPVRTGEPLIDAAAGLAGVFGTAVLIGAVESTRARLRLARVPKVLVGATALSALALVLVLR
;
A
#
# COMPACT_ATOMS: atom_id res chain seq x y z
N MET A 1 -5.13 6.87 -10.18
CA MET A 1 -6.40 6.14 -10.01
C MET A 1 -7.32 6.85 -9.04
N ARG A 2 -6.95 7.01 -7.76
CA ARG A 2 -7.84 7.56 -6.70
C ARG A 2 -8.43 8.93 -7.01
N PHE A 3 -7.66 9.87 -7.55
CA PHE A 3 -8.18 11.18 -7.98
C PHE A 3 -9.34 11.05 -8.97
N PHE A 4 -9.19 10.22 -10.00
CA PHE A 4 -10.22 10.03 -11.02
C PHE A 4 -11.44 9.28 -10.49
N THR A 5 -11.26 8.27 -9.63
CA THR A 5 -12.39 7.55 -9.02
C THR A 5 -13.14 8.43 -8.02
N VAL A 6 -12.45 9.30 -7.28
CA VAL A 6 -13.09 10.31 -6.40
C VAL A 6 -13.89 11.32 -7.23
N LEU A 7 -13.33 11.82 -8.34
CA LEU A 7 -14.07 12.73 -9.22
C LEU A 7 -15.29 12.06 -9.83
N ALA A 8 -15.16 10.82 -10.32
CA ALA A 8 -16.28 10.07 -10.87
C ALA A 8 -17.39 9.88 -9.82
N ALA A 9 -17.03 9.53 -8.58
CA ALA A 9 -17.97 9.40 -7.46
C ALA A 9 -18.64 10.71 -7.03
N LEU A 10 -18.01 11.87 -7.29
CA LEU A 10 -18.60 13.18 -7.01
C LEU A 10 -19.51 13.65 -8.16
N ASP A 11 -19.26 13.19 -9.39
CA ASP A 11 -20.02 13.55 -10.58
C ASP A 11 -21.41 12.89 -10.61
N THR A 12 -21.58 11.74 -9.96
CA THR A 12 -22.88 11.09 -9.77
C THR A 12 -23.85 11.90 -8.89
N GLY A 13 -23.32 12.82 -8.07
CA GLY A 13 -24.13 13.69 -7.20
C GLY A 13 -24.83 12.96 -6.06
N SER A 14 -24.49 11.70 -5.79
CA SER A 14 -25.08 10.89 -4.73
C SER A 14 -24.45 11.15 -3.37
N SER A 15 -25.29 11.25 -2.33
CA SER A 15 -24.82 11.44 -0.95
C SER A 15 -24.01 10.25 -0.40
N PHE A 16 -24.24 9.04 -0.92
CA PHE A 16 -23.50 7.84 -0.53
C PHE A 16 -22.09 7.83 -1.14
N GLU A 17 -21.99 8.09 -2.44
CA GLU A 17 -20.72 8.12 -3.14
C GLU A 17 -19.82 9.24 -2.62
N GLY A 18 -20.40 10.43 -2.35
CA GLY A 18 -19.69 11.55 -1.71
C GLY A 18 -19.18 11.22 -0.30
N MET A 19 -19.91 10.40 0.46
CA MET A 19 -19.46 9.93 1.79
C MET A 19 -18.25 8.99 1.68
N GLY A 20 -18.26 8.06 0.71
CA GLY A 20 -17.11 7.19 0.42
C GLY A 20 -15.89 7.98 -0.04
N ALA A 21 -16.09 8.86 -1.02
CA ALA A 21 -15.06 9.74 -1.54
C ALA A 21 -14.38 10.57 -0.44
N SER A 22 -15.14 11.14 0.49
CA SER A 22 -14.59 11.89 1.62
C SER A 22 -13.69 11.03 2.52
N ARG A 23 -14.12 9.80 2.84
CA ARG A 23 -13.36 8.86 3.67
C ARG A 23 -12.09 8.39 2.96
N GLU A 24 -12.22 8.08 1.66
CA GLU A 24 -11.12 7.62 0.82
C GLU A 24 -10.01 8.68 0.72
N VAL A 25 -10.38 9.95 0.52
CA VAL A 25 -9.42 11.08 0.49
C VAL A 25 -8.75 11.29 1.86
N LEU A 26 -9.51 11.18 2.95
CA LEU A 26 -8.93 11.28 4.30
C LEU A 26 -7.88 10.19 4.55
N PHE A 27 -8.17 8.95 4.16
CA PHE A 27 -7.25 7.84 4.36
C PHE A 27 -6.02 7.96 3.46
N ALA A 28 -6.19 8.43 2.23
CA ALA A 28 -5.10 8.76 1.33
C ALA A 28 -4.12 9.77 1.95
N ALA A 29 -4.67 10.89 2.43
CA ALA A 29 -3.89 11.99 3.00
C ALA A 29 -3.07 11.55 4.22
N LEU A 30 -3.54 10.54 4.97
CA LEU A 30 -2.81 9.97 6.11
C LEU A 30 -1.80 8.89 5.70
N ALA A 31 -2.06 8.15 4.61
CA ALA A 31 -1.17 7.10 4.12
C ALA A 31 0.04 7.65 3.36
N GLU A 32 -0.13 8.75 2.61
CA GLU A 32 0.92 9.36 1.77
C GLU A 32 2.21 9.71 2.56
N PRO A 33 2.15 10.37 3.73
CA PRO A 33 3.35 10.66 4.50
C PRO A 33 4.13 9.39 4.88
N ALA A 34 3.44 8.29 5.19
CA ALA A 34 4.11 7.02 5.51
C ALA A 34 4.86 6.46 4.31
N LEU A 35 4.26 6.53 3.10
CA LEU A 35 4.88 6.10 1.86
C LEU A 35 6.14 6.94 1.55
N PHE A 36 6.03 8.27 1.54
CA PHE A 36 7.14 9.15 1.17
C PHE A 36 8.29 9.10 2.17
N LEU A 37 8.00 9.07 3.48
CA LEU A 37 9.05 8.94 4.50
C LEU A 37 9.73 7.57 4.43
N GLY A 38 8.97 6.52 4.11
CA GLY A 38 9.51 5.18 3.88
C GLY A 38 10.48 5.16 2.70
N LEU A 39 10.05 5.71 1.56
CA LEU A 39 10.91 5.84 0.37
C LEU A 39 12.12 6.74 0.61
N ALA A 40 11.96 7.85 1.35
CA ALA A 40 13.08 8.72 1.71
C ALA A 40 14.12 8.01 2.58
N THR A 41 13.69 7.12 3.48
CA THR A 41 14.59 6.30 4.30
C THR A 41 15.41 5.37 3.42
N VAL A 42 14.76 4.68 2.47
CA VAL A 42 15.45 3.78 1.53
C VAL A 42 16.37 4.56 0.59
N ALA A 43 15.93 5.72 0.10
CA ALA A 43 16.73 6.60 -0.75
C ALA A 43 18.00 7.08 -0.04
N HIS A 44 17.90 7.45 1.25
CA HIS A 44 19.06 7.84 2.04
C HIS A 44 20.02 6.66 2.23
N GLN A 45 19.51 5.49 2.61
CA GLN A 45 20.33 4.31 2.85
C GLN A 45 21.05 3.81 1.59
N THR A 46 20.41 3.93 0.43
CA THR A 46 20.95 3.43 -0.85
C THR A 46 21.70 4.51 -1.65
N GLY A 47 21.57 5.78 -1.28
CA GLY A 47 22.11 6.91 -2.02
C GLY A 47 21.45 7.16 -3.39
N SER A 48 20.32 6.51 -3.69
CA SER A 48 19.63 6.61 -4.99
C SER A 48 18.27 7.27 -4.87
N LEU A 49 17.96 8.16 -5.81
CA LEU A 49 16.63 8.80 -5.93
C LEU A 49 15.73 8.13 -6.96
N SER A 50 16.24 7.15 -7.71
CA SER A 50 15.45 6.36 -8.65
C SER A 50 14.90 5.10 -7.98
N LEU A 51 13.65 4.73 -8.26
CA LEU A 51 13.05 3.51 -7.71
C LEU A 51 13.86 2.25 -8.05
N SER A 52 14.29 2.13 -9.30
CA SER A 52 15.12 1.01 -9.74
C SER A 52 16.45 0.98 -8.99
N GLY A 53 17.12 2.12 -8.81
CA GLY A 53 18.37 2.20 -8.07
C GLY A 53 18.20 1.88 -6.59
N MET A 54 17.14 2.39 -5.95
CA MET A 54 16.79 2.07 -4.57
C MET A 54 16.61 0.56 -4.39
N ILE A 55 15.73 -0.07 -5.18
CA ILE A 55 15.40 -1.51 -5.02
C ILE A 55 16.59 -2.40 -5.39
N ALA A 56 17.40 -2.02 -6.38
CA ALA A 56 18.60 -2.77 -6.78
C ALA A 56 19.67 -2.75 -5.68
N ALA A 57 19.82 -1.62 -4.97
CA ALA A 57 20.79 -1.46 -3.89
C ALA A 57 20.33 -2.04 -2.54
N VAL A 58 19.08 -2.46 -2.40
CA VAL A 58 18.61 -3.19 -1.22
C VAL A 58 19.03 -4.66 -1.34
N GLY A 59 20.16 -4.99 -0.71
CA GLY A 59 20.71 -6.34 -0.62
C GLY A 59 20.91 -6.79 0.83
N THR A 60 21.60 -7.91 1.00
CA THR A 60 21.89 -8.50 2.32
C THR A 60 22.75 -7.59 3.20
N GLU A 61 23.69 -6.83 2.60
CA GLU A 61 24.53 -5.85 3.31
C GLU A 61 23.72 -4.65 3.82
N THR A 62 22.75 -4.18 3.04
CA THR A 62 21.84 -3.11 3.44
C THR A 62 20.96 -3.57 4.60
N TRP A 63 20.50 -4.82 4.55
CA TRP A 63 19.72 -5.44 5.63
C TRP A 63 20.54 -5.70 6.89
N SER A 64 21.84 -6.01 6.78
CA SER A 64 22.70 -6.19 7.96
C SER A 64 23.05 -4.86 8.63
N SER A 65 23.20 -3.78 7.85
CA SER A 65 23.53 -2.45 8.38
C SER A 65 22.31 -1.67 8.90
N ALA A 66 21.19 -1.69 8.18
CA ALA A 66 20.00 -0.88 8.48
C ALA A 66 18.72 -1.72 8.71
N GLY A 67 18.87 -3.00 9.05
CA GLY A 67 17.76 -3.95 9.22
C GLY A 67 16.58 -3.45 10.07
N PRO A 68 16.80 -2.86 11.26
CA PRO A 68 15.71 -2.32 12.07
C PRO A 68 14.92 -1.22 11.36
N ALA A 69 15.60 -0.29 10.67
CA ALA A 69 14.95 0.78 9.93
C ALA A 69 14.18 0.24 8.72
N LEU A 70 14.78 -0.68 7.94
CA LEU A 70 14.12 -1.31 6.81
C LEU A 70 12.89 -2.13 7.23
N GLY A 71 12.95 -2.80 8.39
CA GLY A 71 11.81 -3.51 8.97
C GLY A 71 10.65 -2.57 9.35
N LEU A 72 10.95 -1.40 9.91
CA LEU A 72 9.95 -0.37 10.19
C LEU A 72 9.31 0.19 8.90
N VAL A 73 10.12 0.46 7.87
CA VAL A 73 9.61 0.87 6.55
C VAL A 73 8.73 -0.21 5.95
N ALA A 74 9.15 -1.48 5.98
CA ALA A 74 8.37 -2.59 5.47
C ALA A 74 7.02 -2.73 6.20
N ALA A 75 7.01 -2.57 7.52
CA ALA A 75 5.77 -2.58 8.30
C ALA A 75 4.84 -1.41 7.94
N ALA A 76 5.39 -0.20 7.80
CA ALA A 76 4.63 0.98 7.39
C ALA A 76 4.05 0.83 5.97
N LEU A 77 4.87 0.37 5.01
CA LEU A 77 4.44 0.08 3.64
C LEU A 77 3.41 -1.05 3.58
N GLY A 78 3.49 -2.04 4.47
CA GLY A 78 2.46 -3.07 4.62
C GLY A 78 1.11 -2.47 5.03
N VAL A 79 1.09 -1.53 5.98
CA VAL A 79 -0.14 -0.81 6.36
C VAL A 79 -0.66 0.04 5.21
N VAL A 80 0.21 0.77 4.51
CA VAL A 80 -0.16 1.56 3.32
C VAL A 80 -0.73 0.65 2.23
N LEU A 81 -0.13 -0.51 1.99
CA LEU A 81 -0.60 -1.49 1.01
C LEU A 81 -2.03 -1.93 1.32
N LEU A 82 -2.33 -2.26 2.58
CA LEU A 82 -3.68 -2.66 2.96
C LEU A 82 -4.68 -1.51 2.80
N ALA A 83 -4.28 -0.29 3.17
CA ALA A 83 -5.15 0.88 3.10
C ALA A 83 -5.44 1.35 1.67
N GLU A 84 -4.45 1.32 0.78
CA GLU A 84 -4.58 1.78 -0.61
C GLU A 84 -5.33 0.80 -1.52
N ASN A 85 -5.39 -0.47 -1.11
CA ASN A 85 -6.05 -1.54 -1.86
C ASN A 85 -7.34 -2.01 -1.19
N SER A 86 -7.87 -1.23 -0.24
CA SER A 86 -9.15 -1.49 0.43
C SER A 86 -9.22 -2.87 1.09
N ARG A 87 -8.10 -3.34 1.66
CA ARG A 87 -7.96 -4.68 2.24
C ARG A 87 -8.20 -4.68 3.74
N ILE A 88 -8.62 -5.83 4.27
CA ILE A 88 -8.83 -6.01 5.70
C ILE A 88 -7.45 -5.87 6.39
N PRO A 89 -7.38 -5.15 7.52
CA PRO A 89 -8.49 -4.71 8.35
C PRO A 89 -8.93 -3.25 8.14
N ILE A 90 -8.43 -2.59 7.09
CA ILE A 90 -8.71 -1.16 6.82
C ILE A 90 -10.09 -0.99 6.18
N ASP A 91 -10.32 -1.71 5.08
CA ASP A 91 -11.62 -1.80 4.43
C ASP A 91 -11.89 -3.24 3.98
N ASP A 92 -13.08 -3.50 3.45
CA ASP A 92 -13.46 -4.80 2.91
C ASP A 92 -14.21 -4.58 1.58
N PRO A 93 -13.66 -5.02 0.43
CA PRO A 93 -14.28 -4.79 -0.88
C PRO A 93 -15.48 -5.71 -1.12
N GLU A 94 -15.68 -6.76 -0.31
CA GLU A 94 -16.81 -7.68 -0.46
C GLU A 94 -18.03 -7.24 0.38
N THR A 95 -17.85 -6.25 1.27
CA THR A 95 -18.93 -5.77 2.13
C THR A 95 -19.79 -4.73 1.40
N HIS A 96 -21.01 -5.11 1.00
CA HIS A 96 -22.02 -4.23 0.42
C HIS A 96 -22.97 -3.60 1.46
N LEU A 97 -22.42 -3.13 2.59
CA LEU A 97 -23.20 -2.44 3.62
C LEU A 97 -23.16 -0.93 3.39
N GLU A 98 -24.24 -0.40 2.83
CA GLU A 98 -24.37 0.98 2.30
C GLU A 98 -23.70 2.09 3.13
N LEU A 99 -23.79 2.03 4.47
CA LEU A 99 -23.29 3.07 5.38
C LEU A 99 -21.81 2.95 5.75
N THR A 100 -21.23 1.75 5.63
CA THR A 100 -19.85 1.47 6.04
C THR A 100 -18.89 1.30 4.88
N MET A 101 -19.38 1.22 3.64
CA MET A 101 -18.56 1.18 2.44
C MET A 101 -17.67 2.43 2.33
N ILE A 102 -16.47 2.25 1.77
CA ILE A 102 -15.54 3.33 1.45
C ILE A 102 -15.18 3.26 -0.02
N HIS A 103 -14.59 2.14 -0.46
CA HIS A 103 -14.18 1.99 -1.86
C HIS A 103 -15.35 1.63 -2.78
N GLU A 104 -16.10 0.58 -2.46
CA GLU A 104 -17.19 0.07 -3.31
C GLU A 104 -18.29 1.10 -3.55
N VAL A 105 -18.57 1.96 -2.56
CA VAL A 105 -19.58 3.02 -2.71
C VAL A 105 -19.22 4.03 -3.80
N MET A 106 -17.93 4.20 -4.12
CA MET A 106 -17.49 5.15 -5.16
C MET A 106 -17.67 4.63 -6.59
N VAL A 107 -18.01 3.34 -6.74
CA VAL A 107 -18.05 2.64 -8.03
C VAL A 107 -19.44 2.03 -8.28
N LEU A 108 -20.43 2.32 -7.42
CA LEU A 108 -21.77 1.72 -7.48
C LEU A 108 -22.48 2.01 -8.80
N ASP A 109 -22.34 3.25 -9.30
CA ASP A 109 -23.01 3.67 -10.53
C ASP A 109 -22.24 3.27 -11.80
N HIS A 110 -21.08 2.61 -11.66
CA HIS A 110 -20.28 2.15 -12.80
C HIS A 110 -20.62 0.70 -13.16
N GLY A 111 -20.81 0.43 -14.45
CA GLY A 111 -21.10 -0.91 -14.96
C GLY A 111 -20.30 -1.25 -16.22
N GLY A 112 -20.32 -2.53 -16.60
CA GLY A 112 -19.76 -2.99 -17.87
C GLY A 112 -18.27 -2.62 -18.07
N PRO A 113 -17.89 -2.00 -19.20
CA PRO A 113 -16.50 -1.64 -19.49
C PRO A 113 -15.86 -0.67 -18.48
N ASP A 114 -16.62 0.29 -17.95
CA ASP A 114 -16.09 1.29 -17.04
C ASP A 114 -15.70 0.66 -15.70
N LEU A 115 -16.55 -0.22 -15.18
CA LEU A 115 -16.24 -1.04 -14.01
C LEU A 115 -15.01 -1.93 -14.25
N ALA A 116 -14.87 -2.51 -15.45
CA ALA A 116 -13.71 -3.33 -15.79
C ALA A 116 -12.39 -2.52 -15.73
N PHE A 117 -12.39 -1.27 -16.19
CA PHE A 117 -11.21 -0.39 -16.07
C PHE A 117 -10.89 -0.05 -14.62
N VAL A 118 -11.90 0.17 -13.77
CA VAL A 118 -11.70 0.41 -12.34
C VAL A 118 -11.09 -0.82 -11.66
N LEU A 119 -11.64 -2.01 -11.88
CA LEU A 119 -11.13 -3.25 -11.31
C LEU A 119 -9.71 -3.58 -11.79
N PHE A 120 -9.43 -3.36 -13.08
CA PHE A 120 -8.08 -3.53 -13.62
C PHE A 120 -7.08 -2.55 -12.99
N GLY A 121 -7.47 -1.29 -12.82
CA GLY A 121 -6.66 -0.29 -12.12
C GLY A 121 -6.37 -0.67 -10.66
N ALA A 122 -7.36 -1.22 -9.95
CA ALA A 122 -7.19 -1.72 -8.59
C ALA A 122 -6.20 -2.89 -8.54
N ALA A 123 -6.32 -3.85 -9.47
CA ALA A 123 -5.40 -4.99 -9.57
C ALA A 123 -3.95 -4.53 -9.85
N LEU A 124 -3.75 -3.57 -10.76
CA LEU A 124 -2.44 -2.99 -11.04
C LEU A 124 -1.86 -2.25 -9.82
N LYS A 125 -2.69 -1.51 -9.08
CA LYS A 125 -2.25 -0.82 -7.86
C LYS A 125 -1.75 -1.81 -6.81
N LEU A 126 -2.50 -2.90 -6.60
CA LEU A 126 -2.12 -3.97 -5.69
C LEU A 126 -0.78 -4.59 -6.12
N TRP A 127 -0.66 -4.93 -7.41
CA TRP A 127 0.57 -5.48 -7.97
C TRP A 127 1.78 -4.58 -7.72
N VAL A 128 1.67 -3.28 -8.02
CA VAL A 128 2.77 -2.32 -7.86
C VAL A 128 3.18 -2.16 -6.40
N LEU A 129 2.22 -2.02 -5.48
CA LEU A 129 2.52 -1.88 -4.05
C LEU A 129 3.10 -3.16 -3.45
N SER A 130 2.59 -4.33 -3.87
CA SER A 130 3.16 -5.64 -3.53
C SER A 130 4.59 -5.78 -4.04
N ALA A 131 4.88 -5.37 -5.28
CA ALA A 131 6.22 -5.40 -5.85
C ALA A 131 7.18 -4.47 -5.12
N LEU A 132 6.73 -3.27 -4.72
CA LEU A 132 7.53 -2.35 -3.92
C LEU A 132 7.89 -2.94 -2.56
N LEU A 133 6.92 -3.53 -1.86
CA LEU A 133 7.16 -4.17 -0.57
C LEU A 133 8.07 -5.40 -0.70
N ALA A 134 7.81 -6.25 -1.70
CA ALA A 134 8.64 -7.43 -1.97
C ALA A 134 10.09 -7.04 -2.32
N GLY A 135 10.28 -5.99 -3.12
CA GLY A 135 11.60 -5.47 -3.48
C GLY A 135 12.40 -4.97 -2.29
N LEU A 136 11.73 -4.47 -1.25
CA LEU A 136 12.34 -4.05 0.01
C LEU A 136 12.67 -5.23 0.93
N VAL A 137 11.72 -6.16 1.09
CA VAL A 137 11.78 -7.26 2.07
C VAL A 137 12.65 -8.43 1.59
N ILE A 138 12.77 -8.65 0.28
CA ILE A 138 13.50 -9.78 -0.29
C ILE A 138 14.83 -9.30 -0.86
N PRO A 139 15.94 -9.45 -0.10
CA PRO A 139 17.27 -8.98 -0.51
C PRO A 139 17.99 -9.97 -1.44
N VAL A 140 17.30 -10.52 -2.43
CA VAL A 140 17.90 -11.45 -3.40
C VAL A 140 18.36 -10.65 -4.63
N ARG A 141 19.67 -10.43 -4.74
CA ARG A 141 20.32 -9.73 -5.86
C ARG A 141 21.56 -10.52 -6.28
N THR A 142 21.35 -11.65 -6.95
CA THR A 142 22.45 -12.55 -7.35
C THR A 142 23.15 -12.09 -8.63
N GLY A 143 22.54 -11.17 -9.39
CA GLY A 143 23.04 -10.72 -10.69
C GLY A 143 22.62 -11.63 -11.85
N GLU A 144 21.97 -12.76 -11.55
CA GLU A 144 21.37 -13.66 -12.53
C GLU A 144 19.90 -13.26 -12.77
N PRO A 145 19.53 -12.73 -13.95
CA PRO A 145 18.21 -12.13 -14.19
C PRO A 145 17.03 -13.07 -13.91
N LEU A 146 17.19 -14.36 -14.20
CA LEU A 146 16.16 -15.36 -13.99
C LEU A 146 15.89 -15.62 -12.50
N ILE A 147 16.95 -15.68 -11.69
CA ILE A 147 16.84 -15.94 -10.25
C ILE A 147 16.24 -14.73 -9.55
N ASP A 148 16.72 -13.52 -9.88
CA ASP A 148 16.24 -12.28 -9.30
C ASP A 148 14.77 -12.02 -9.68
N ALA A 149 14.39 -12.30 -10.93
CA ALA A 149 12.98 -12.22 -11.37
C ALA A 149 12.09 -13.24 -10.65
N ALA A 150 12.55 -14.50 -10.52
CA ALA A 150 11.80 -15.53 -9.81
C ALA A 150 11.61 -15.18 -8.32
N ALA A 151 12.65 -14.65 -7.66
CA ALA A 151 12.56 -14.20 -6.28
C ALA A 151 11.60 -13.01 -6.12
N GLY A 152 11.65 -12.04 -7.04
CA GLY A 152 10.71 -10.91 -7.05
C GLY A 152 9.25 -11.35 -7.22
N LEU A 153 8.99 -12.23 -8.18
CA LEU A 153 7.64 -12.81 -8.39
C LEU A 153 7.18 -13.62 -7.18
N ALA A 154 8.04 -14.48 -6.63
CA ALA A 154 7.74 -15.23 -5.42
C ALA A 154 7.42 -14.30 -4.25
N GLY A 155 8.08 -13.14 -4.17
CA GLY A 155 7.79 -12.11 -3.20
C GLY A 155 6.41 -11.48 -3.36
N VAL A 156 6.05 -11.10 -4.59
CA VAL A 156 4.71 -10.57 -4.89
C VAL A 156 3.63 -11.59 -4.51
N PHE A 157 3.77 -12.85 -4.91
CA PHE A 157 2.84 -13.91 -4.50
C PHE A 157 2.85 -14.14 -2.98
N GLY A 158 4.01 -14.05 -2.33
CA GLY A 158 4.15 -14.12 -0.88
C GLY A 158 3.38 -13.00 -0.18
N THR A 159 3.41 -11.77 -0.71
CA THR A 159 2.57 -10.67 -0.17
C THR A 159 1.08 -10.95 -0.36
N ALA A 160 0.67 -11.54 -1.49
CA ALA A 160 -0.73 -11.92 -1.70
C ALA A 160 -1.20 -12.97 -0.68
N VAL A 161 -0.37 -13.99 -0.39
CA VAL A 161 -0.64 -14.97 0.67
C VAL A 161 -0.73 -14.31 2.04
N LEU A 162 0.17 -13.37 2.34
CA LEU A 162 0.14 -12.61 3.60
C LEU A 162 -1.15 -11.81 3.76
N ILE A 163 -1.59 -11.12 2.70
CA ILE A 163 -2.85 -10.37 2.68
C ILE A 163 -4.02 -11.32 2.93
N GLY A 164 -4.10 -12.45 2.21
CA GLY A 164 -5.15 -13.44 2.40
C GLY A 164 -5.16 -14.04 3.82
N ALA A 165 -3.99 -14.25 4.42
CA ALA A 165 -3.89 -14.69 5.82
C ALA A 165 -4.39 -13.62 6.80
N VAL A 166 -4.09 -12.34 6.55
CA VAL A 166 -4.61 -11.21 7.36
C VAL A 166 -6.13 -11.10 7.21
N GLU A 167 -6.65 -11.15 5.98
CA GLU A 167 -8.08 -11.14 5.67
C GLU A 167 -8.81 -12.31 6.37
N SER A 168 -8.20 -13.50 6.40
CA SER A 168 -8.78 -14.68 7.03
C SER A 168 -8.75 -14.66 8.57
N THR A 169 -7.85 -13.89 9.19
CA THR A 169 -7.62 -13.92 10.65
C THR A 169 -8.04 -12.66 11.39
N ARG A 170 -8.27 -11.55 10.67
CA ARG A 170 -8.63 -10.26 11.26
C ARG A 170 -10.03 -9.85 10.83
N ALA A 171 -10.76 -9.22 11.75
CA ALA A 171 -12.00 -8.54 11.41
C ALA A 171 -11.71 -7.10 10.96
N ARG A 172 -12.64 -6.54 10.18
CA ARG A 172 -12.63 -5.13 9.77
C ARG A 172 -12.57 -4.19 11.00
N LEU A 173 -11.68 -3.21 10.95
CA LEU A 173 -11.59 -2.19 11.99
C LEU A 173 -12.80 -1.26 11.94
N ARG A 174 -13.16 -0.72 13.11
CA ARG A 174 -14.09 0.40 13.17
C ARG A 174 -13.47 1.60 12.46
N LEU A 175 -14.26 2.32 11.67
CA LEU A 175 -13.83 3.47 10.87
C LEU A 175 -13.00 4.49 11.69
N ALA A 176 -13.43 4.78 12.92
CA ALA A 176 -12.73 5.71 13.83
C ALA A 176 -11.32 5.25 14.28
N ARG A 177 -10.94 3.98 14.06
CA ARG A 177 -9.60 3.46 14.37
C ARG A 177 -8.67 3.50 13.18
N VAL A 178 -9.18 3.54 11.95
CA VAL A 178 -8.36 3.54 10.73
C VAL A 178 -7.37 4.71 10.69
N PRO A 179 -7.78 5.98 10.95
CA PRO A 179 -6.84 7.11 11.00
C PRO A 179 -5.69 6.89 11.99
N LYS A 180 -5.94 6.25 13.13
CA LYS A 180 -4.90 6.00 14.15
C LYS A 180 -3.86 5.00 13.66
N VAL A 181 -4.28 3.99 12.91
CA VAL A 181 -3.38 3.00 12.29
C VAL A 181 -2.52 3.67 11.22
N LEU A 182 -3.12 4.53 10.38
CA LEU A 182 -2.38 5.26 9.33
C LEU A 182 -1.37 6.24 9.89
N VAL A 183 -1.74 7.03 10.91
CA VAL A 183 -0.80 7.90 11.64
C VAL A 183 0.32 7.07 12.29
N GLY A 184 -0.02 5.88 12.80
CA GLY A 184 0.97 4.91 13.29
C GLY A 184 1.97 4.50 12.20
N ALA A 185 1.49 4.21 10.98
CA ALA A 185 2.38 3.92 9.84
C ALA A 185 3.29 5.10 9.49
N THR A 186 2.77 6.33 9.53
CA THR A 186 3.60 7.54 9.36
C THR A 186 4.67 7.62 10.44
N ALA A 187 4.33 7.34 11.69
CA ALA A 187 5.28 7.36 12.80
C ALA A 187 6.36 6.28 12.64
N LEU A 188 6.01 5.08 12.15
CA LEU A 188 6.98 4.01 11.86
C LEU A 188 7.98 4.46 10.78
N SER A 189 7.50 5.01 9.67
CA SER A 189 8.37 5.53 8.60
C SER A 189 9.23 6.71 9.05
N ALA A 190 8.66 7.63 9.85
CA ALA A 190 9.40 8.76 10.41
C ALA A 190 10.51 8.29 11.36
N LEU A 191 10.22 7.31 12.21
CA LEU A 191 11.22 6.72 13.10
C LEU A 191 12.33 6.02 12.31
N ALA A 192 11.97 5.27 11.26
CA ALA A 192 12.94 4.62 10.39
C ALA A 192 13.90 5.64 9.76
N LEU A 193 13.37 6.77 9.27
CA LEU A 193 14.17 7.86 8.71
C LEU A 193 15.14 8.44 9.74
N VAL A 194 14.65 8.72 10.96
CA VAL A 194 15.48 9.25 12.04
C VAL A 194 16.58 8.27 12.46
N LEU A 195 16.33 6.97 12.40
CA LEU A 195 17.34 5.95 12.72
C LEU A 195 18.48 5.91 11.71
N VAL A 196 18.17 6.11 10.43
CA VAL A 196 19.15 6.08 9.34
C VAL A 196 19.94 7.40 9.22
N LEU A 197 19.39 8.51 9.71
CA LEU A 197 20.05 9.83 9.71
C LEU A 197 21.06 10.04 10.85
N ARG A 198 21.21 9.07 11.76
CA ARG A 198 22.12 9.16 12.92
C ARG A 198 23.48 8.56 12.61
#